data_AF-A0A1A0I901-F1
#
_entry.id   AF-A0A1A0I901-F1
#
_cell.length_a   1.000
_cell.length_b   1.000
_cell.length_c   1.000
_cell.angle_alpha   90.00
_cell.angle_beta   90.00
_cell.angle_gamma   90.00
#
_symmetry.space_group_name_H-M   'P 1'
#
loop_
_entity.id
_entity.type
_entity.pdbx_description
1 polymer ?
#
loop_
_entity_poly.entity_id
_entity_poly.type
_entity_poly.pdbx_seq_one_letter_code
_entity_poly.pdbx_strand_id
1 'polypeptide(L)'
;MVRKSTGPRLSSTSTATKSPDELTFADVPAEQRPSSFARVWLAVVPLRPDETDERHCSLAYGLSVDEVDRERAVGHTLAVDSHWRTKLAQEAHAEAYRTWLADNGLARFVRSNGAPTGAWSMQSFRRWDETRRGI
;
A
#
# COMPACT_ATOMS: atom_id res chain seq x y z
N MET A 1 38.54 44.47 -5.94
CA MET A 1 38.75 43.20 -6.67
C MET A 1 37.61 42.25 -6.32
N VAL A 2 36.78 41.91 -7.32
CA VAL A 2 35.55 41.14 -7.20
C VAL A 2 35.86 39.64 -7.20
N ARG A 3 35.24 38.86 -6.30
CA ARG A 3 34.98 37.43 -6.54
C ARG A 3 33.53 37.12 -6.20
N LYS A 4 32.68 37.15 -7.22
CA LYS A 4 31.35 36.53 -7.24
C LYS A 4 31.57 35.02 -7.09
N SER A 5 31.16 34.43 -5.97
CA SER A 5 31.05 32.99 -5.85
C SER A 5 29.66 32.58 -6.32
N THR A 6 29.54 32.31 -7.63
CA THR A 6 28.36 31.67 -8.21
C THR A 6 28.49 30.17 -7.92
N GLY A 7 28.02 29.74 -6.76
CA GLY A 7 27.74 28.32 -6.52
C GLY A 7 26.57 27.88 -7.41
N PRO A 8 26.55 26.64 -7.91
CA PRO A 8 25.45 26.14 -8.71
C PRO A 8 24.17 26.20 -7.86
N ARG A 9 23.21 27.04 -8.30
CA ARG A 9 21.82 26.91 -7.87
C ARG A 9 21.41 25.51 -8.28
N LEU A 10 21.36 24.59 -7.32
CA LEU A 10 20.52 23.41 -7.45
C LEU A 10 19.12 23.96 -7.68
N SER A 11 18.66 23.86 -8.92
CA SER A 11 17.26 24.03 -9.28
C SER A 11 16.49 22.96 -8.51
N SER A 12 16.17 23.26 -7.25
CA SER A 12 15.11 22.57 -6.55
C SER A 12 13.85 22.94 -7.30
N THR A 13 13.45 22.04 -8.19
CA THR A 13 12.15 22.04 -8.84
C THR A 13 11.13 22.08 -7.71
N SER A 14 10.69 23.28 -7.34
CA SER A 14 9.55 23.48 -6.47
C SER A 14 8.37 22.98 -7.30
N THR A 15 8.09 21.68 -7.25
CA THR A 15 6.77 21.17 -7.60
C THR A 15 5.83 21.90 -6.67
N ALA A 16 5.09 22.88 -7.20
CA ALA A 16 4.03 23.53 -6.46
C ALA A 16 3.19 22.41 -5.84
N THR A 17 3.15 22.35 -4.51
CA THR A 17 2.33 21.40 -3.79
C THR A 17 0.89 21.69 -4.19
N LYS A 18 0.34 20.84 -5.07
CA LYS A 18 -1.04 20.95 -5.53
C LYS A 18 -1.95 21.00 -4.31
N SER A 19 -2.96 21.85 -4.38
CA SER A 19 -4.02 21.84 -3.37
C SER A 19 -4.78 20.51 -3.45
N PRO A 20 -5.41 20.05 -2.34
CA PRO A 20 -6.15 18.79 -2.34
C PRO A 20 -7.22 18.69 -3.44
N ASP A 21 -7.78 19.83 -3.87
CA ASP A 21 -8.82 19.89 -4.90
C ASP A 21 -8.28 19.78 -6.33
N GLU A 22 -6.96 19.91 -6.52
CA GLU A 22 -6.26 19.76 -7.81
C GLU A 22 -5.65 18.37 -7.99
N LEU A 23 -5.65 17.54 -6.95
CA LEU A 23 -5.09 16.21 -7.00
C LEU A 23 -5.97 15.26 -7.78
N THR A 24 -5.31 14.37 -8.51
CA THR A 24 -5.93 13.31 -9.30
C THR A 24 -5.23 11.99 -9.03
N PHE A 25 -5.78 10.88 -9.55
CA PHE A 25 -5.09 9.59 -9.50
C PHE A 25 -3.71 9.59 -10.18
N ALA A 26 -3.43 10.54 -11.08
CA ALA A 26 -2.13 10.67 -11.72
C ALA A 26 -1.03 11.04 -10.72
N ASP A 27 -1.42 11.70 -9.64
CA ASP A 27 -0.53 12.17 -8.58
C ASP A 27 -0.22 11.08 -7.54
N VAL A 28 -0.96 9.95 -7.56
CA VAL A 28 -0.64 8.79 -6.75
C VAL A 28 0.66 8.14 -7.27
N PRO A 29 1.64 7.85 -6.38
CA PRO A 29 2.90 7.24 -6.76
C PRO A 29 2.71 5.95 -7.56
N ALA A 30 3.54 5.73 -8.57
CA ALA A 30 3.37 4.63 -9.52
C ALA A 30 3.41 3.26 -8.85
N GLU A 31 4.21 3.13 -7.80
CA GLU A 31 4.34 1.94 -6.94
C GLU A 31 3.07 1.66 -6.13
N GLN A 32 2.26 2.67 -5.83
CA GLN A 32 0.98 2.54 -5.12
C GLN A 32 -0.22 2.34 -6.07
N ARG A 33 0.00 2.32 -7.40
CA ARG A 33 -1.10 2.09 -8.36
C ARG A 33 -1.53 0.63 -8.38
N PRO A 34 -2.81 0.33 -8.70
CA PRO A 34 -3.30 -1.04 -8.77
C PRO A 34 -2.50 -1.94 -9.72
N SER A 35 -2.06 -1.43 -10.86
CA SER A 35 -1.20 -2.15 -11.81
C SER A 35 0.15 -2.60 -11.24
N SER A 36 0.66 -1.92 -10.21
CA SER A 36 1.91 -2.29 -9.53
C SER A 36 1.72 -3.39 -8.50
N PHE A 37 0.48 -3.81 -8.20
CA PHE A 37 0.16 -4.77 -7.14
C PHE A 37 1.05 -6.03 -7.16
N ALA A 38 1.10 -6.73 -8.29
CA ALA A 38 1.87 -7.97 -8.39
C ALA A 38 3.38 -7.76 -8.23
N ARG A 39 3.93 -6.68 -8.82
CA ARG A 39 5.38 -6.43 -8.87
C ARG A 39 5.93 -5.79 -7.59
N VAL A 40 5.14 -4.98 -6.91
CA VAL A 40 5.59 -4.20 -5.75
C VAL A 40 5.09 -4.81 -4.45
N TRP A 41 3.80 -5.14 -4.37
CA TRP A 41 3.15 -5.50 -3.10
C TRP A 41 3.19 -7.00 -2.87
N LEU A 42 2.81 -7.80 -3.87
CA LEU A 42 2.83 -9.25 -3.73
C LEU A 42 4.25 -9.83 -3.76
N ALA A 43 5.17 -9.19 -4.50
CA ALA A 43 6.54 -9.66 -4.67
C ALA A 43 7.36 -9.64 -3.37
N VAL A 44 7.05 -8.72 -2.44
CA VAL A 44 7.76 -8.60 -1.16
C VAL A 44 7.17 -9.50 -0.07
N VAL A 45 5.97 -10.06 -0.28
CA VAL A 45 5.36 -10.98 0.69
C VAL A 45 6.08 -12.34 0.63
N PRO A 46 6.60 -12.85 1.75
CA PRO A 46 7.35 -14.10 1.77
C PRO A 46 6.51 -15.28 1.28
N LEU A 47 7.19 -16.32 0.77
CA LEU A 47 6.53 -17.54 0.30
C LEU A 47 6.00 -18.40 1.44
N ARG A 48 6.55 -18.23 2.65
CA ARG A 48 6.15 -18.93 3.86
C ARG A 48 5.67 -17.91 4.91
N PRO A 49 4.61 -18.20 5.66
CA PRO A 49 4.21 -17.37 6.80
C PRO A 49 5.36 -17.24 7.79
N ASP A 50 5.44 -16.09 8.43
CA ASP A 50 6.34 -15.87 9.57
C ASP A 50 5.51 -16.20 10.79
N GLU A 51 5.83 -17.29 11.47
CA GLU A 51 5.04 -17.79 12.60
C GLU A 51 5.22 -16.91 13.85
N THR A 52 6.09 -15.90 13.81
CA THR A 52 6.28 -14.91 14.88
C THR A 52 5.52 -13.61 14.65
N ASP A 53 4.93 -13.42 13.47
CA ASP A 53 4.15 -12.24 13.11
C ASP A 53 2.65 -12.54 13.21
N GLU A 54 1.95 -11.79 14.06
CA GLU A 54 0.50 -11.95 14.29
C GLU A 54 -0.34 -11.85 13.01
N ARG A 55 0.01 -10.95 12.08
CA ARG A 55 -0.74 -10.82 10.83
C ARG A 55 -0.51 -12.00 9.92
N HIS A 56 0.73 -12.51 9.88
CA HIS A 56 1.04 -13.70 9.11
C HIS A 56 0.29 -14.90 9.64
N CYS A 57 0.29 -15.13 10.96
CA CYS A 57 -0.45 -16.22 11.60
C CYS A 57 -1.97 -16.10 11.35
N SER A 58 -2.53 -14.91 11.57
CA SER A 58 -3.95 -14.67 11.38
C SER A 58 -4.38 -14.89 9.93
N LEU A 59 -3.61 -14.42 8.95
CA LEU A 59 -3.99 -14.54 7.53
C LEU A 59 -3.68 -15.91 6.93
N ALA A 60 -2.61 -16.57 7.38
CA ALA A 60 -2.17 -17.86 6.84
C ALA A 60 -2.90 -19.05 7.49
N TYR A 61 -3.15 -18.98 8.79
CA TYR A 61 -3.69 -20.09 9.57
C TYR A 61 -5.06 -19.79 10.20
N GLY A 62 -5.45 -18.52 10.28
CA GLY A 62 -6.65 -18.12 11.03
C GLY A 62 -6.46 -18.20 12.54
N LEU A 63 -5.20 -18.13 13.01
CA LEU A 63 -4.79 -18.33 14.40
C LEU A 63 -3.89 -17.18 14.86
N SER A 64 -3.83 -16.93 16.17
CA SER A 64 -2.78 -16.09 16.76
C SER A 64 -1.43 -16.80 16.78
N VAL A 65 -0.35 -16.06 17.09
CA VAL A 65 0.99 -16.66 17.28
C VAL A 65 0.97 -17.74 18.37
N ASP A 66 0.37 -17.45 19.53
CA ASP A 66 0.27 -18.40 20.64
C ASP A 66 -0.52 -19.67 20.28
N GLU A 67 -1.51 -19.55 19.40
CA GLU A 67 -2.28 -20.68 18.89
C GLU A 67 -1.45 -21.54 17.95
N VAL A 68 -0.72 -20.91 17.03
CA VAL A 68 0.22 -21.61 16.14
C VAL A 68 1.25 -22.37 16.95
N ASP A 69 1.88 -21.73 17.94
CA ASP A 69 2.87 -22.37 18.81
C ASP A 69 2.31 -23.59 19.56
N ARG A 70 1.08 -23.48 20.07
CA ARG A 70 0.40 -24.60 20.74
C ARG A 70 0.14 -25.77 19.81
N GLU A 71 -0.38 -25.50 18.61
CA GLU A 71 -0.65 -26.53 17.60
C GLU A 71 0.65 -27.23 17.14
N ARG A 72 1.73 -26.48 17.00
CA ARG A 72 3.05 -27.04 16.68
C ARG A 72 3.61 -27.90 17.81
N ALA A 73 3.45 -27.48 19.07
CA ALA A 73 3.91 -28.23 20.23
C ALA A 73 3.26 -29.62 20.36
N VAL A 74 2.01 -29.77 19.89
CA VAL A 74 1.30 -31.08 19.85
C VAL A 74 1.55 -31.86 18.55
N GLY A 75 2.40 -31.37 17.66
CA GLY A 75 2.79 -32.03 16.41
C GLY A 75 1.80 -31.87 15.26
N HIS A 76 0.86 -30.92 15.34
CA HIS A 76 -0.08 -30.68 14.25
C HIS A 76 0.58 -29.95 13.07
N THR A 77 0.18 -30.37 11.86
CA THR A 77 0.55 -29.67 10.62
C THR A 77 -0.56 -28.72 10.23
N LEU A 78 -0.28 -27.42 10.32
CA LEU A 78 -1.23 -26.38 9.95
C LEU A 78 -1.32 -26.22 8.43
N ALA A 79 -2.54 -26.19 7.90
CA ALA A 79 -2.80 -25.87 6.51
C ALA A 79 -2.68 -24.35 6.29
N VAL A 80 -1.96 -23.96 5.24
CA VAL A 80 -1.79 -22.56 4.86
C VAL A 80 -2.90 -22.15 3.88
N ASP A 81 -3.66 -21.08 4.18
CA ASP A 81 -4.65 -20.50 3.26
C ASP A 81 -3.96 -20.04 1.97
N SER A 82 -4.34 -20.57 0.82
CA SER A 82 -3.68 -20.27 -0.47
C SER A 82 -3.70 -18.79 -0.88
N HIS A 83 -4.56 -17.98 -0.30
CA HIS A 83 -4.71 -16.55 -0.57
C HIS A 83 -4.08 -15.65 0.49
N TRP A 84 -3.45 -16.20 1.54
CA TRP A 84 -2.89 -15.42 2.66
C TRP A 84 -1.97 -14.30 2.19
N ARG A 85 -1.10 -14.60 1.21
CA ARG A 85 -0.16 -13.64 0.64
C ARG A 85 -0.86 -12.49 -0.05
N THR A 86 -1.90 -12.81 -0.81
CA THR A 86 -2.71 -11.81 -1.52
C THR A 86 -3.45 -10.92 -0.54
N LYS A 87 -4.05 -11.48 0.53
CA LYS A 87 -4.72 -10.71 1.58
C LYS A 87 -3.74 -9.75 2.27
N LEU A 88 -2.57 -10.24 2.68
CA LEU A 88 -1.55 -9.43 3.34
C LEU A 88 -1.06 -8.28 2.43
N ALA A 89 -0.78 -8.57 1.17
CA ALA A 89 -0.39 -7.55 0.20
C ALA A 89 -1.52 -6.52 -0.05
N GLN A 90 -2.78 -6.95 -0.09
CA GLN A 90 -3.93 -6.07 -0.23
C GLN A 90 -4.10 -5.14 0.96
N GLU A 91 -3.92 -5.63 2.18
CA GLU A 91 -3.99 -4.81 3.39
C GLU A 91 -2.87 -3.77 3.43
N ALA A 92 -1.63 -4.17 3.14
CA ALA A 92 -0.49 -3.25 3.07
C ALA A 92 -0.68 -2.18 1.98
N HIS A 93 -1.17 -2.57 0.80
CA HIS A 93 -1.47 -1.65 -0.29
C HIS A 93 -2.59 -0.68 0.06
N ALA A 94 -3.67 -1.17 0.69
CA ALA A 94 -4.79 -0.35 1.13
C ALA A 94 -4.40 0.64 2.24
N GLU A 95 -3.55 0.22 3.19
CA GLU A 95 -2.99 1.11 4.20
C GLU A 95 -2.15 2.22 3.57
N ALA A 96 -1.20 1.88 2.70
CA ALA A 96 -0.34 2.88 2.03
C ALA A 96 -1.15 3.91 1.24
N TYR A 97 -2.19 3.48 0.53
CA TYR A 97 -3.07 4.39 -0.20
C TYR A 97 -3.88 5.30 0.74
N ARG A 98 -4.34 4.80 1.89
CA ARG A 98 -5.03 5.61 2.90
C ARG A 98 -4.10 6.66 3.51
N THR A 99 -2.87 6.28 3.81
CA THR A 99 -1.84 7.20 4.29
C THR A 99 -1.57 8.29 3.26
N TRP A 100 -1.40 7.92 1.98
CA TRP A 100 -1.22 8.90 0.91
C TRP A 100 -2.40 9.87 0.81
N LEU A 101 -3.65 9.38 0.92
CA LEU A 101 -4.82 10.25 0.94
C LEU A 101 -4.80 11.20 2.15
N ALA A 102 -4.44 10.71 3.34
CA ALA A 102 -4.37 11.54 4.54
C ALA A 102 -3.31 12.64 4.42
N ASP A 103 -2.10 12.28 4.00
CA ASP A 103 -0.95 13.19 3.83
C ASP A 103 -1.22 14.30 2.80
N ASN A 104 -2.13 14.04 1.85
CA ASN A 104 -2.50 14.97 0.78
C ASN A 104 -3.82 15.71 1.05
N GLY A 105 -4.33 15.70 2.29
CA GLY A 105 -5.55 16.44 2.66
C GLY A 105 -6.85 15.83 2.13
N LEU A 106 -6.82 14.57 1.69
CA LEU A 106 -7.93 13.81 1.12
C LEU A 106 -8.56 12.85 2.15
N ALA A 107 -8.20 12.95 3.43
CA ALA A 107 -8.76 12.11 4.51
C ALA A 107 -10.30 12.15 4.59
N ARG A 108 -10.94 13.26 4.19
CA ARG A 108 -12.40 13.42 4.09
C ARG A 108 -13.06 12.42 3.12
N PHE A 109 -12.29 11.83 2.21
CA PHE A 109 -12.74 10.78 1.29
C PHE A 109 -12.50 9.38 1.84
N VAL A 110 -12.15 9.23 3.12
CA VAL A 110 -12.00 7.95 3.81
C VAL A 110 -13.14 7.80 4.81
N ARG A 111 -13.88 6.69 4.73
CA ARG A 111 -14.98 6.39 5.66
C ARG A 111 -14.43 6.04 7.05
N SER A 112 -15.31 6.03 8.04
CA SER A 112 -14.99 5.60 9.42
C SER A 112 -14.44 4.17 9.50
N ASN A 113 -14.85 3.29 8.57
CA ASN A 113 -14.30 1.94 8.44
C ASN A 113 -12.97 1.86 7.66
N GLY A 114 -12.36 3.00 7.36
CA GLY A 114 -11.12 3.10 6.60
C GLY A 114 -11.28 3.00 5.09
N ALA A 115 -12.44 2.68 4.53
CA ALA A 115 -12.56 2.53 3.07
C ALA A 115 -12.57 3.90 2.34
N PRO A 116 -11.70 4.12 1.34
CA PRO A 116 -11.80 5.27 0.45
C PRO A 116 -13.13 5.27 -0.32
N THR A 117 -13.75 6.44 -0.50
CA THR A 117 -15.09 6.60 -1.07
C THR A 117 -15.12 7.63 -2.20
N GLY A 118 -16.23 7.63 -2.96
CA GLY A 118 -16.49 8.58 -4.04
C GLY A 118 -15.46 8.48 -5.17
N ALA A 119 -14.99 9.63 -5.64
CA ALA A 119 -13.98 9.70 -6.70
C ALA A 119 -12.68 8.96 -6.32
N TRP A 120 -12.33 8.93 -5.03
CA TRP A 120 -11.10 8.30 -4.52
C TRP A 120 -11.28 6.84 -4.10
N SER A 121 -12.43 6.23 -4.39
CA SER A 121 -12.66 4.81 -4.09
C SER A 121 -11.66 3.90 -4.81
N MET A 122 -11.34 2.75 -4.21
CA MET A 122 -10.41 1.80 -4.83
C MET A 122 -10.92 1.24 -6.16
N GLN A 123 -12.24 1.12 -6.32
CA GLN A 123 -12.84 0.72 -7.60
C GLN A 123 -12.64 1.80 -8.67
N SER A 124 -12.84 3.07 -8.32
CA SER A 124 -12.57 4.20 -9.22
C SER A 124 -11.11 4.25 -9.63
N PHE A 125 -10.20 4.01 -8.69
CA PHE A 125 -8.76 4.03 -8.93
C PHE A 125 -8.33 2.90 -9.89
N ARG A 126 -8.85 1.68 -9.70
CA ARG A 126 -8.63 0.55 -10.61
C ARG A 126 -9.09 0.85 -12.04
N ARG A 127 -10.32 1.35 -12.21
CA ARG A 127 -10.86 1.70 -13.53
C ARG A 127 -10.01 2.77 -14.25
N TRP A 128 -9.56 3.77 -13.51
CA TRP A 128 -8.67 4.79 -14.06
C TRP A 128 -7.34 4.22 -14.52
N ASP A 129 -6.74 3.32 -13.72
CA ASP A 129 -5.45 2.70 -14.01
C ASP A 129 -5.56 1.71 -15.20
N GLU A 130 -6.65 0.97 -15.30
CA GLU A 130 -6.99 0.11 -16.45
C GLU A 130 -7.13 0.93 -17.75
N THR A 131 -7.91 2.03 -17.70
CA THR A 131 -8.09 2.94 -18.83
C THR A 131 -6.75 3.50 -19.32
N ARG A 132 -5.86 3.87 -18.40
CA ARG A 132 -4.51 4.37 -18.71
C ARG A 132 -3.61 3.33 -19.38
N ARG A 133 -3.88 2.05 -19.15
CA ARG A 133 -3.13 0.92 -19.72
C ARG A 133 -3.75 0.38 -21.00
N GLY A 134 -4.92 0.88 -21.41
CA GLY A 134 -5.64 0.39 -22.58
C GLY A 134 -6.23 -1.00 -22.38
N ILE A 135 -6.63 -1.32 -21.14
CA ILE A 135 -7.27 -2.59 -20.74
C ILE A 135 -8.76 -2.34 -20.54
#